data_AF-J9GLD2-F1
#
_entry.id   AF-J9GLD2-F1
#
_cell.length_a   1.000
_cell.length_b   1.000
_cell.length_c   1.000
_cell.angle_alpha   90.00
_cell.angle_beta   90.00
_cell.angle_gamma   90.00
#
_symmetry.space_group_name_H-M   'P 1'
#
loop_
_entity.id
_entity.type
_entity.pdbx_description
1 polymer ?
#
loop_
_entity_poly.entity_id
_entity_poly.type
_entity_poly.pdbx_seq_one_letter_code
_entity_poly.pdbx_strand_id
1 'polypeptide(L)'
;MIYSQEVQHMCVVKKGANHQCAPIPEEGKWVKATQISDISGLTHGIGWCTPKQGGCKLTLNVKEGIIQEALVETIGCSGMTHSAAMASEILP
;
A
#
# COMPACT_ATOMS: atom_id res chain seq x y z
N MET A 1 1.28 2.53 -43.65
CA MET A 1 0.04 1.75 -43.44
C MET A 1 -1.13 2.69 -43.70
N ILE A 2 -1.96 2.40 -44.70
CA ILE A 2 -3.15 3.22 -45.01
C ILE A 2 -4.33 2.55 -44.30
N TYR A 3 -4.91 3.24 -43.31
CA TYR A 3 -6.07 2.74 -42.58
C TYR A 3 -7.36 2.94 -43.38
N SER A 4 -8.38 2.10 -43.15
CA SER A 4 -9.69 2.25 -43.78
C SER A 4 -10.38 3.54 -43.31
N GLN A 5 -11.32 4.03 -44.13
CA GLN A 5 -12.09 5.25 -43.83
C GLN A 5 -12.83 5.16 -42.49
N GLU A 6 -13.38 3.99 -42.17
CA GLU A 6 -14.02 3.72 -40.87
C GLU A 6 -13.04 3.91 -39.71
N VAL A 7 -11.83 3.33 -39.79
CA VAL A 7 -10.80 3.45 -38.75
C VAL A 7 -10.34 4.90 -38.58
N GLN A 8 -10.27 5.68 -39.67
CA GLN A 8 -9.95 7.11 -39.60
C GLN A 8 -11.04 7.95 -38.91
N HIS A 9 -12.28 7.47 -38.85
CA HIS A 9 -13.42 8.17 -38.22
C HIS A 9 -13.75 7.62 -36.83
N MET A 10 -13.02 6.60 -36.35
CA MET A 10 -13.15 6.13 -34.98
C MET A 10 -12.60 7.17 -33.99
N CYS A 11 -13.33 7.42 -32.91
CA CYS A 11 -12.84 8.25 -31.81
C CYS A 11 -11.75 7.48 -31.04
N VAL A 12 -10.59 8.10 -30.85
CA VAL A 12 -9.50 7.50 -30.06
C VAL A 12 -9.93 7.45 -28.59
N VAL A 13 -10.29 6.26 -28.10
CA VAL A 13 -10.45 6.04 -26.66
C VAL A 13 -9.06 6.02 -26.04
N LYS A 14 -8.67 7.13 -25.38
CA LYS A 14 -7.37 7.26 -24.72
C LYS A 14 -7.25 6.14 -23.66
N LYS A 15 -6.37 5.17 -23.89
CA LYS A 15 -6.10 4.08 -22.95
C LYS A 15 -5.03 4.52 -21.95
N GLY A 16 -5.41 4.72 -20.69
CA GLY A 16 -4.48 5.01 -19.59
C GLY A 16 -4.87 6.24 -18.76
N ALA A 17 -4.17 6.43 -17.63
CA ALA A 17 -4.38 7.58 -16.76
C ALA A 17 -4.01 8.88 -17.49
N ASN A 18 -4.97 9.79 -17.64
CA ASN A 18 -4.78 11.10 -18.28
C ASN A 18 -4.44 12.21 -17.28
N HIS A 19 -4.38 11.88 -15.99
CA HIS A 19 -4.07 12.80 -14.89
C HIS A 19 -2.99 12.20 -14.01
N GLN A 20 -2.29 13.07 -13.28
CA GLN A 20 -1.30 12.67 -12.26
C GLN A 20 -1.98 11.83 -11.16
N CYS A 21 -1.18 11.08 -10.38
CA CYS A 21 -1.68 10.38 -9.19
C CYS A 21 -2.45 11.35 -8.28
N ALA A 22 -3.52 10.85 -7.67
CA ALA A 22 -4.22 11.60 -6.65
C ALA A 22 -3.25 11.89 -5.49
N PRO A 23 -3.15 13.15 -5.03
CA PRO A 23 -2.29 13.47 -3.90
C PRO A 23 -2.83 12.79 -2.64
N ILE A 24 -1.92 12.24 -1.83
CA ILE A 24 -2.21 11.67 -0.51
C ILE A 24 -1.74 12.64 0.58
N PRO A 25 -2.48 12.74 1.70
CA PRO A 25 -2.04 13.55 2.82
C PRO A 25 -1.01 12.75 3.64
N GLU A 26 0.17 13.32 3.80
CA GLU A 26 1.23 12.76 4.66
C GLU A 26 2.05 13.88 5.30
N GLU A 27 2.37 13.75 6.59
CA GLU A 27 3.28 14.68 7.32
C GLU A 27 2.94 16.17 7.11
N GLY A 28 1.65 16.51 7.02
CA GLY A 28 1.18 17.88 6.80
C GLY A 28 1.30 18.40 5.36
N LYS A 29 1.59 17.53 4.38
CA LYS A 29 1.71 17.86 2.96
C LYS A 29 0.75 17.01 2.11
N TRP A 30 0.42 17.52 0.93
CA TRP A 30 -0.27 16.78 -0.12
C TRP A 30 0.76 16.30 -1.14
N VAL A 31 1.11 15.02 -1.08
CA VAL A 31 2.18 14.44 -1.89
C VAL A 31 1.56 13.59 -3.01
N LYS A 32 1.95 13.85 -4.25
CA LYS A 32 1.60 13.01 -5.40
C LYS A 32 2.62 11.88 -5.50
N ALA A 33 2.47 10.87 -4.65
CA ALA A 33 3.40 9.77 -4.58
C ALA A 33 3.41 8.97 -5.90
N THR A 34 4.60 8.81 -6.46
CA THR A 34 4.85 8.02 -7.69
C THR A 34 5.96 7.00 -7.51
N GLN A 35 6.80 7.19 -6.50
CA GLN A 35 7.92 6.33 -6.13
C GLN A 35 7.87 6.03 -4.63
N ILE A 36 8.53 4.95 -4.20
CA ILE A 36 8.47 4.46 -2.81
C ILE A 36 9.04 5.52 -1.84
N SER A 37 10.09 6.23 -2.25
CA SER A 37 10.72 7.30 -1.46
C SER A 37 9.80 8.49 -1.20
N ASP A 38 8.72 8.65 -1.96
CA ASP A 38 7.75 9.71 -1.73
C ASP A 38 6.85 9.42 -0.51
N ILE A 39 6.89 8.22 0.06
CA ILE A 39 5.96 7.80 1.13
C ILE A 39 6.55 8.10 2.50
N SER A 40 5.85 8.91 3.28
CA SER A 40 6.13 9.10 4.70
C SER A 40 4.83 9.13 5.50
N GLY A 41 4.81 8.53 6.69
CA GLY A 41 3.66 8.62 7.57
C GLY A 41 3.46 7.42 8.46
N LEU A 42 2.47 7.55 9.35
CA LEU A 42 2.02 6.50 10.25
C LEU A 42 0.80 5.81 9.64
N THR A 43 0.88 4.49 9.43
CA THR A 43 -0.23 3.68 8.92
C THR A 43 -0.40 2.42 9.75
N HIS A 44 -1.61 1.86 9.74
CA HIS A 44 -1.86 0.56 10.34
C HIS A 44 -2.85 -0.25 9.52
N GLY A 45 -2.65 -1.57 9.53
CA GLY A 45 -3.52 -2.53 8.87
C GLY A 45 -3.82 -3.71 9.79
N ILE A 46 -5.02 -4.28 9.66
CA ILE A 46 -5.42 -5.47 10.41
C ILE A 46 -5.61 -6.62 9.42
N GLY A 47 -4.82 -7.68 9.60
CA GLY A 47 -4.98 -8.95 8.91
C GLY A 47 -5.61 -9.99 9.84
N TRP A 48 -6.42 -10.88 9.28
CA TRP A 48 -7.07 -11.97 10.01
C TRP A 48 -6.57 -13.32 9.50
N CYS A 49 -6.38 -14.27 10.41
CA CYS A 49 -6.17 -15.66 10.04
C CYS A 49 -7.52 -16.34 9.82
N THR A 50 -7.67 -17.19 8.80
CA THR A 50 -8.86 -18.02 8.60
C THR A 50 -9.05 -18.95 9.82
N PRO A 51 -10.24 -19.09 10.43
CA PRO A 51 -11.58 -18.64 10.06
C PRO A 51 -12.04 -17.35 10.79
N LYS A 52 -11.17 -16.32 10.82
CA LYS A 52 -11.34 -15.04 11.57
C LYS A 52 -11.40 -15.20 13.09
N GLN A 53 -10.79 -16.25 13.62
CA GLN A 53 -10.69 -16.49 15.07
C GLN A 53 -9.56 -15.70 15.76
N GLY A 54 -8.83 -14.90 14.98
CA GLY A 54 -7.76 -14.04 15.47
C GLY A 54 -7.43 -12.96 14.45
N GLY A 55 -6.73 -11.93 14.92
CA GLY A 55 -6.29 -10.79 14.13
C GLY A 55 -4.89 -10.34 14.52
N CYS A 56 -4.15 -9.81 13.55
CA CYS A 56 -2.88 -9.15 13.75
C CYS A 56 -2.96 -7.74 13.19
N LYS A 57 -2.75 -6.74 14.04
CA LYS A 57 -2.61 -5.34 13.65
C LYS A 57 -1.13 -5.03 13.52
N LEU A 58 -0.74 -4.59 12.33
CA LEU A 58 0.59 -4.07 12.05
C LEU A 58 0.50 -2.55 11.94
N THR A 59 1.25 -1.84 12.77
CA THR A 59 1.41 -0.38 12.70
C THR A 59 2.82 -0.09 12.21
N LEU A 60 2.97 0.79 11.22
CA LEU A 60 4.24 1.16 10.61
C LEU A 60 4.41 2.68 10.63
N ASN A 61 5.58 3.12 11.08
CA ASN A 61 6.07 4.48 10.89
C ASN A 61 7.06 4.46 9.72
N VAL A 62 6.71 5.10 8.61
CA VAL A 62 7.51 5.12 7.38
C VAL A 62 8.06 6.53 7.16
N LYS A 63 9.34 6.63 6.79
CA LYS A 63 9.99 7.88 6.37
C LYS A 63 10.77 7.63 5.09
N GLU A 64 10.50 8.42 4.07
CA GLU A 64 11.16 8.34 2.76
C GLU A 64 11.16 6.91 2.18
N GLY A 65 10.04 6.20 2.34
CA GLY A 65 9.88 4.82 1.89
C GLY A 65 10.53 3.75 2.76
N ILE A 66 11.16 4.13 3.88
CA ILE A 66 11.83 3.22 4.82
C ILE A 66 10.99 3.08 6.10
N ILE A 67 10.78 1.84 6.54
CA ILE A 67 10.16 1.55 7.84
C ILE A 67 11.17 1.94 8.92
N GLN A 68 10.81 2.92 9.75
CA GLN A 68 11.62 3.37 10.88
C GLN A 68 11.26 2.63 12.16
N GLU A 69 9.97 2.34 12.35
CA GLU A 69 9.44 1.65 13.53
C GLU A 69 8.25 0.80 13.11
N ALA A 70 8.13 -0.39 13.69
CA ALA A 70 6.97 -1.25 13.56
C ALA A 70 6.43 -1.69 14.92
N LEU A 71 5.10 -1.80 15.02
CA LEU A 71 4.43 -2.42 16.16
C LEU A 71 3.49 -3.52 15.66
N VAL A 72 3.68 -4.73 16.17
CA VAL A 72 2.88 -5.90 15.86
C VAL A 72 2.02 -6.26 17.07
N GLU A 73 0.70 -6.17 16.93
CA GLU A 73 -0.27 -6.52 17.97
C GLU A 73 -1.08 -7.72 17.48
N THR A 74 -1.08 -8.84 18.19
CA THR A 74 -1.76 -10.06 17.72
C THR A 74 -2.64 -10.66 18.80
N ILE A 75 -3.79 -11.18 18.38
CA ILE A 75 -4.67 -12.02 19.19
C ILE A 75 -5.08 -13.23 18.36
N GLY A 76 -4.86 -14.44 18.86
CA GLY A 76 -5.17 -15.65 18.12
C GLY A 76 -4.53 -16.90 18.72
N CYS A 77 -4.43 -17.95 17.90
CA CYS A 77 -3.77 -19.19 18.30
C CYS A 77 -2.25 -19.01 18.44
N SER A 78 -1.58 -19.99 19.04
CA SER A 78 -0.11 -20.00 19.20
C SER A 78 0.66 -19.81 17.88
N GLY A 79 0.13 -20.33 16.77
CA GLY A 79 0.70 -20.11 15.44
C GLY A 79 0.75 -18.63 15.06
N MET A 80 -0.31 -17.87 15.33
CA MET A 80 -0.33 -16.42 15.08
C MET A 80 0.65 -15.69 15.99
N THR A 81 0.74 -16.07 17.26
CA THR A 81 1.69 -15.47 18.22
C THR A 81 3.14 -15.71 17.79
N HIS A 82 3.48 -16.93 17.35
CA HIS A 82 4.82 -17.24 16.86
C HIS A 82 5.16 -16.45 15.59
N SER A 83 4.22 -16.34 14.64
CA SER A 83 4.43 -15.52 13.43
C SER A 83 4.61 -14.04 13.75
N ALA A 84 3.82 -13.49 14.67
CA ALA A 84 3.95 -12.10 15.11
C ALA A 84 5.28 -11.85 15.84
N ALA A 85 5.73 -12.78 16.68
CA ALA A 85 7.01 -12.70 17.35
C ALA A 85 8.17 -12.68 16.34
N MET A 86 8.17 -13.60 15.37
CA MET A 86 9.18 -13.59 14.29
C MET A 86 9.16 -12.29 13.48
N ALA A 87 7.98 -11.77 13.15
CA ALA A 87 7.87 -10.50 12.44
C ALA A 87 8.44 -9.32 13.25
N SER A 88 8.23 -9.32 14.58
CA SER A 88 8.72 -8.27 15.49
C SER A 88 10.24 -8.28 15.65
N GLU A 89 10.90 -9.42 15.43
CA GLU A 89 12.37 -9.53 15.45
C GLU A 89 13.02 -9.09 14.12
N ILE A 90 12.26 -9.14 13.01
CA ILE A 90 12.76 -8.80 11.67
C ILE A 90 12.52 -7.34 11.34
N LEU A 91 11.38 -6.80 11.78
CA LEU A 91 11.03 -5.41 11.54
C LEU A 91 11.74 -4.50 12.54
N PRO A 92 12.17 -3.29 12.12
CA PRO A 92 12.87 -2.34 12.97
C PRO A 92 11.97 -1.71 14.03
#